data_AF-A0A929AYZ9-F1
#
_entry.id   AF-A0A929AYZ9-F1
#
_cell.length_a   1.000
_cell.length_b   1.000
_cell.length_c   1.000
_cell.angle_alpha   90.00
_cell.angle_beta   90.00
_cell.angle_gamma   90.00
#
_symmetry.space_group_name_H-M   'P 1'
#
loop_
_entity.id
_entity.type
_entity.pdbx_description
1 polymer ?
#
loop_
_entity_poly.entity_id
_entity_poly.type
_entity_poly.pdbx_seq_one_letter_code
_entity_poly.pdbx_strand_id
1 'polypeptide(L)' 'MASLDKVLDEAMDLPLEQQEMLIQILQRRMIERRRDEIATDAAATLAEFRAGKLKAQTANEAIASLREFLQSDE' A
#
# COMPACT_ATOMS: atom_id res chain seq x y z
N MET A 1 4.88 16.25 -14.77
CA MET A 1 5.39 15.01 -14.15
C MET A 1 6.64 14.61 -14.90
N ALA A 2 7.74 14.29 -14.22
CA ALA A 2 8.86 13.64 -14.88
C ALA A 2 8.44 12.20 -15.25
N SER A 3 8.85 11.69 -16.41
CA SER A 3 8.70 10.28 -16.73
C SER A 3 9.61 9.46 -15.82
N LEU A 4 9.26 8.20 -15.58
CA LEU A 4 10.10 7.29 -14.80
C LEU A 4 11.52 7.22 -15.38
N ASP A 5 11.64 7.13 -16.70
CA ASP A 5 12.91 7.08 -17.41
C ASP A 5 13.79 8.29 -17.09
N LYS A 6 13.21 9.50 -17.11
CA LYS A 6 13.94 10.72 -16.78
C LYS A 6 14.45 10.74 -15.33
N VAL A 7 13.65 10.22 -14.40
CA VAL A 7 14.05 10.13 -12.98
C VAL A 7 15.18 9.10 -12.79
N LEU A 8 15.16 8.01 -13.56
CA LEU A 8 16.23 7.02 -13.54
C LEU A 8 17.53 7.59 -14.11
N ASP A 9 17.46 8.30 -15.24
CA ASP A 9 18.63 8.96 -15.84
C ASP A 9 19.26 9.95 -14.85
N GLU A 10 18.47 10.81 -14.23
CA GLU A 10 18.94 11.76 -13.21
C GLU A 10 19.52 11.07 -11.96
N ALA A 11 18.97 9.91 -11.57
CA ALA A 11 19.50 9.12 -10.46
C ALA A 11 20.86 8.49 -10.81
N MET A 12 21.05 8.07 -12.08
CA MET A 12 22.30 7.49 -12.56
C MET A 12 23.43 8.51 -12.69
N ASP A 13 23.12 9.81 -12.82
CA ASP A 13 24.11 10.91 -12.80
C ASP A 13 24.73 11.17 -11.42
N LEU A 14 24.14 10.62 -10.35
CA LEU A 14 24.69 10.74 -9.00
C LEU A 14 25.98 9.90 -8.84
N PRO A 15 26.92 10.30 -7.97
CA PRO A 15 28.01 9.43 -7.55
C PRO A 15 27.49 8.12 -6.94
N LEU A 16 28.25 7.02 -7.10
CA LEU A 16 27.83 5.68 -6.66
C LEU A 16 27.34 5.65 -5.20
N GLU A 17 28.07 6.30 -4.29
CA GLU A 17 27.68 6.42 -2.87
C GLU A 17 26.32 7.11 -2.69
N GLN A 18 26.05 8.16 -3.48
CA GLN A 18 24.77 8.86 -3.44
C GLN A 18 23.63 8.05 -4.09
N GLN A 19 23.92 7.22 -5.08
CA GLN A 19 22.96 6.26 -5.63
C GLN A 19 22.55 5.23 -4.58
N GLU A 20 23.51 4.67 -3.85
CA GLU A 20 23.25 3.74 -2.75
C GLU A 20 22.42 4.39 -1.63
N MET A 21 22.76 5.64 -1.26
CA MET A 21 21.96 6.42 -0.30
C MET A 21 20.53 6.65 -0.81
N LEU A 22 20.36 7.00 -2.10
CA LEU A 22 19.05 7.23 -2.70
C LEU A 22 18.18 5.97 -2.61
N ILE A 23 18.73 4.79 -2.93
CA ILE A 23 18.03 3.51 -2.81
C ILE A 23 17.54 3.29 -1.37
N GLN A 24 18.40 3.50 -0.37
CA GLN A 24 18.04 3.32 1.03
C GLN A 24 16.95 4.31 1.48
N ILE A 25 17.02 5.56 1.06
CA ILE A 25 16.02 6.59 1.38
C ILE A 25 14.68 6.23 0.76
N LEU A 26 14.65 5.86 -0.52
CA LEU A 26 13.42 5.48 -1.21
C LEU A 26 12.77 4.26 -0.55
N GLN A 27 13.58 3.23 -0.23
CA GLN A 27 13.08 2.05 0.45
C GLN A 27 12.43 2.38 1.80
N ARG A 28 13.09 3.20 2.62
CA ARG A 28 12.53 3.65 3.92
C ARG A 28 11.23 4.41 3.73
N ARG A 29 11.18 5.36 2.79
CA ARG A 29 9.97 6.14 2.51
C ARG A 29 8.81 5.26 2.03
N MET A 30 9.09 4.24 1.20
CA MET A 30 8.06 3.28 0.77
C MET A 30 7.52 2.46 1.94
N ILE A 31 8.38 2.04 2.87
CA ILE A 31 7.97 1.31 4.08
C ILE A 31 7.07 2.19 4.94
N GLU A 32 7.47 3.44 5.21
CA GLU A 32 6.66 4.36 6.02
C GLU A 32 5.32 4.67 5.36
N ARG A 33 5.30 4.89 4.03
CA ARG A 33 4.05 5.11 3.30
C ARG A 33 3.09 3.92 3.43
N ARG A 34 3.59 2.68 3.30
CA ARG A 34 2.77 1.48 3.49
C ARG A 34 2.27 1.35 4.93
N ARG A 35 3.07 1.76 5.92
CA ARG A 35 2.64 1.78 7.33
C ARG A 35 1.52 2.78 7.56
N ASP A 36 1.61 3.97 6.97
CA ASP A 36 0.58 5.00 7.07
C ASP A 36 -0.73 4.56 6.39
N GLU A 37 -0.64 3.90 5.23
CA GLU A 37 -1.80 3.29 4.54
C GLU A 37 -2.47 2.25 5.44
N ILE A 38 -1.71 1.29 5.98
CA ILE A 38 -2.24 0.26 6.90
C ILE A 38 -2.88 0.89 8.15
N ALA A 39 -2.23 1.92 8.74
CA ALA A 39 -2.75 2.59 9.92
C ALA A 39 -4.07 3.32 9.63
N THR A 40 -4.16 3.97 8.46
CA THR A 40 -5.37 4.66 8.00
C THR A 40 -6.51 3.66 7.78
N ASP A 41 -6.25 2.56 7.07
CA ASP A 41 -7.24 1.52 6.80
C ASP A 41 -7.73 0.86 8.09
N ALA A 42 -6.81 0.58 9.03
CA ALA A 42 -7.17 0.02 10.33
C ALA A 42 -8.03 0.98 11.15
N ALA A 43 -7.71 2.28 11.14
CA ALA A 43 -8.49 3.29 11.85
C ALA A 43 -9.91 3.41 11.27
N ALA A 44 -10.04 3.44 9.93
CA ALA A 44 -11.33 3.45 9.25
C ALA A 44 -12.16 2.20 9.59
N THR A 45 -11.55 1.01 9.47
CA THR A 45 -12.19 -0.28 9.78
C THR A 45 -12.70 -0.33 11.23
N LEU A 46 -11.87 0.11 12.19
CA LEU A 46 -12.27 0.16 13.60
C LEU A 46 -13.41 1.14 13.86
N ALA A 47 -13.44 2.28 13.18
CA ALA A 47 -14.52 3.25 13.29
C ALA A 47 -15.84 2.67 12.77
N GLU A 48 -15.83 1.98 11.64
CA GLU A 48 -17.02 1.33 11.07
C GLU A 48 -17.54 0.19 11.96
N PHE A 49 -16.63 -0.61 12.51
CA PHE A 49 -16.98 -1.66 13.47
C PHE A 49 -17.67 -1.06 14.70
N ARG A 50 -17.07 -0.02 15.31
CA ARG A 50 -17.63 0.66 16.49
C ARG A 50 -18.96 1.35 16.20
N ALA A 51 -19.16 1.84 14.98
CA ALA A 51 -20.41 2.43 14.54
C ALA A 51 -21.51 1.39 14.23
N GLY A 52 -21.21 0.09 14.33
CA GLY A 52 -22.17 -0.98 14.04
C GLY A 52 -22.53 -1.10 12.56
N LYS A 53 -21.70 -0.54 11.67
CA LYS A 53 -21.93 -0.54 10.21
C LYS A 53 -21.59 -1.89 9.56
N LEU A 54 -20.80 -2.73 10.25
CA LEU A 54 -20.34 -4.01 9.75
C LEU A 54 -21.33 -5.13 10.12
N LYS A 55 -21.59 -6.03 9.18
CA LYS A 55 -22.41 -7.22 9.41
C LYS A 55 -21.56 -8.32 10.04
N ALA A 56 -22.09 -8.96 11.08
CA ALA A 56 -21.49 -10.16 11.64
C ALA A 56 -21.58 -11.29 10.59
N GLN A 57 -20.46 -11.96 10.36
CA GLN A 57 -20.37 -13.11 9.47
C GLN A 57 -19.26 -14.04 9.97
N THR A 58 -19.38 -15.32 9.66
CA THR A 58 -18.34 -16.31 9.91
C THR A 58 -17.15 -16.10 8.97
N ALA A 59 -15.98 -16.62 9.36
CA ALA A 59 -14.80 -16.59 8.51
C ALA A 59 -15.06 -17.27 7.15
N ASN A 60 -15.84 -18.35 7.12
CA ASN A 60 -16.17 -19.07 5.88
C ASN A 60 -17.02 -18.21 4.92
N GLU A 61 -18.02 -17.51 5.45
CA GLU A 61 -18.85 -16.58 4.66
C GLU A 61 -18.02 -15.43 4.11
N ALA A 62 -17.17 -14.82 4.94
CA ALA A 62 -16.26 -13.75 4.52
C ALA A 62 -15.31 -14.20 3.39
N ILE A 63 -14.71 -15.39 3.52
CA ILE A 63 -13.80 -15.95 2.51
C ILE A 63 -14.55 -16.27 1.21
N ALA A 64 -15.77 -16.79 1.30
CA ALA A 64 -16.58 -17.09 0.12
C ALA A 64 -16.92 -15.81 -0.66
N SER A 65 -17.40 -14.77 0.02
CA SER A 65 -17.69 -13.47 -0.61
C SER A 65 -16.45 -12.83 -1.22
N LEU A 66 -15.29 -12.93 -0.58
CA LEU A 66 -14.04 -12.39 -1.13
C LEU A 66 -13.63 -13.13 -2.41
N ARG A 67 -13.78 -14.46 -2.46
CA ARG A 67 -13.48 -15.24 -3.67
C ARG A 67 -14.43 -14.91 -4.81
N GLU A 68 -15.71 -14.74 -4.52
CA GLU A 68 -16.71 -14.33 -5.50
C GLU A 68 -16.37 -12.95 -6.08
N PHE A 69 -16.02 -11.98 -5.23
CA PHE A 69 -15.59 -10.64 -5.65
C PHE A 69 -14.36 -10.70 -6.58
N LEU A 70 -13.32 -11.45 -6.20
CA LEU A 70 -12.11 -11.61 -7.02
C LEU A 70 -12.34 -12.35 -8.34
N GLN A 71 -13.42 -13.13 -8.44
CA GLN A 71 -13.84 -13.81 -9.67
C GLN A 71 -14.76 -12.94 -10.55
N SER A 72 -15.44 -11.95 -9.95
CA SER A 72 -16.31 -11.01 -10.66
C SER A 72 -15.60 -9.81 -11.27
N ASP A 73 -14.32 -9.59 -10.96
CA ASP A 73 -13.48 -8.55 -11.55
C ASP A 73 -12.88 -8.97 -12.94
N GLU A 74 -13.66 -9.70 -13.77
CA GLU A 74 -13.49 -9.73 -15.25
C GLU A 74 -14.35 -8.63 -15.90
#